data_AF-A0A9W9AHQ9-F1
#
_entry.id   AF-A0A9W9AHQ9-F1
#
_cell.length_a   1.000
_cell.length_b   1.000
_cell.length_c   1.000
_cell.angle_alpha   90.00
_cell.angle_beta   90.00
_cell.angle_gamma   90.00
#
_symmetry.space_group_name_H-M   'P 1'
#
loop_
_entity.id
_entity.type
_entity.pdbx_description
1 polymer ?
#
loop_
_entity_poly.entity_id
_entity_poly.type
_entity_poly.pdbx_seq_one_letter_code
_entity_poly.pdbx_strand_id
1 'polypeptide(L)'
;MTAPKFNRFKVQSTDVLQDARINVLEETSEQIIWFKERFLGDDEIIEHLVHNPTSTVCWIIHRPSQKGWYIRIRSPAFPPGVFIPLVPLPSKSPLHSDGALSFKSRTILPNTAQTISEYRPPTTHPVANVSTSSIHSYPPTPPPIPVVALRPPTPDTAPTSLSISASASSSALSESKPNSIPKSTVPSSITEFILAPTTVPSSSLTTTTGVSLISRAMEAFRFYEKDISNGYSFSLARVVVQSPPPYAVEVPNKSVSPTVSLPTTTPISSITTLSSSSGSDTSIPTCIKALPVLTFTDLTSTFTVGSLNGILQLDRLEAEMLGVDTSFWVAIALTYLDFLEERGSYLASLGD
;
A
#
# COMPACT_ATOMS: atom_id res chain seq x y z
N MET A 1 24.10 -11.98 -0.30
CA MET A 1 23.01 -11.02 -0.01
C MET A 1 23.49 -9.65 -0.45
N THR A 2 23.01 -9.17 -1.59
CA THR A 2 23.24 -7.79 -2.04
C THR A 2 22.52 -6.85 -1.09
N ALA A 3 23.20 -5.78 -0.63
CA ALA A 3 22.57 -4.78 0.23
C ALA A 3 21.32 -4.20 -0.48
N PRO A 4 20.21 -3.97 0.25
CA PRO A 4 19.02 -3.36 -0.32
C PRO A 4 19.36 -2.00 -0.93
N LYS A 5 18.98 -1.80 -2.19
CA LYS A 5 19.20 -0.55 -2.91
C LYS A 5 18.00 0.34 -2.66
N PHE A 6 18.14 1.29 -1.75
CA PHE A 6 17.08 2.26 -1.46
C PHE A 6 17.13 3.42 -2.45
N ASN A 7 15.96 3.87 -2.88
CA ASN A 7 15.80 5.20 -3.47
C ASN A 7 15.53 6.18 -2.33
N ARG A 8 16.29 7.27 -2.28
CA ARG A 8 16.22 8.25 -1.19
C ARG A 8 15.82 9.60 -1.76
N PHE A 9 14.80 10.19 -1.16
CA PHE A 9 14.26 11.49 -1.57
C PHE A 9 14.25 12.44 -0.38
N LYS A 10 14.56 13.71 -0.65
CA LYS A 10 14.44 14.79 0.31
C LYS A 10 13.07 15.43 0.15
N VAL A 11 12.34 15.57 1.25
CA VAL A 11 11.02 16.21 1.29
C VAL A 11 11.20 17.54 2.01
N GLN A 12 10.81 18.65 1.37
CA GLN A 12 10.96 19.99 1.94
C GLN A 12 9.72 20.84 1.64
N SER A 13 9.16 21.50 2.65
CA SER A 13 8.18 22.56 2.45
C SER A 13 8.88 23.85 1.99
N THR A 14 8.22 24.62 1.14
CA THR A 14 8.60 26.00 0.85
C THR A 14 7.97 26.97 1.84
N ASP A 15 8.55 28.17 1.94
CA ASP A 15 8.00 29.27 2.75
C ASP A 15 6.58 29.65 2.29
N VAL A 16 5.80 30.28 3.17
CA VAL A 16 4.41 30.74 2.96
C VAL A 16 4.30 31.67 1.75
N LEU A 17 5.36 32.41 1.43
CA LEU A 17 5.43 33.26 0.24
C LEU A 17 5.45 32.46 -1.08
N GLN A 18 5.64 31.14 -1.02
CA GLN A 18 5.67 30.22 -2.16
C GLN A 18 4.53 29.18 -2.06
N ASP A 19 3.34 29.63 -1.69
CA ASP A 19 2.09 28.85 -1.70
C ASP A 19 2.09 27.58 -0.81
N ALA A 20 2.95 27.51 0.20
CA ALA A 20 3.07 26.37 1.12
C ALA A 20 3.22 25.01 0.40
N ARG A 21 3.97 25.01 -0.71
CA ARG A 21 4.22 23.83 -1.55
C ARG A 21 5.20 22.85 -0.88
N ILE A 22 4.98 21.55 -1.10
CA ILE A 22 5.93 20.51 -0.68
C ILE A 22 6.72 20.02 -1.88
N ASN A 23 8.04 20.13 -1.84
CA ASN A 23 8.94 19.63 -2.88
C ASN A 23 9.54 18.27 -2.49
N VAL A 24 9.67 17.39 -3.48
CA VAL A 24 10.33 16.10 -3.37
C VAL A 24 11.49 16.06 -4.35
N LEU A 25 12.69 16.03 -3.80
CA LEU A 25 13.96 16.06 -4.53
C LEU A 25 14.65 14.70 -4.42
N GLU A 26 15.49 14.36 -5.39
CA GLU A 26 16.43 13.25 -5.20
C GLU A 26 17.41 13.59 -4.07
N GLU A 27 17.89 12.63 -3.28
CA GLU A 27 18.84 12.96 -2.20
C GLU A 27 20.21 13.44 -2.75
N THR A 28 20.64 12.89 -3.87
CA THR A 28 21.95 13.20 -4.47
C THR A 28 21.94 14.44 -5.36
N SER A 29 20.77 14.96 -5.72
CA SER A 29 20.64 16.11 -6.59
C SER A 29 19.69 17.15 -6.01
N GLU A 30 19.91 18.43 -6.26
CA GLU A 30 18.96 19.48 -5.88
C GLU A 30 17.80 19.58 -6.88
N GLN A 31 17.60 18.54 -7.71
CA GLN A 31 16.54 18.52 -8.70
C GLN A 31 15.23 18.11 -8.05
N ILE A 32 14.23 19.00 -8.18
CA ILE A 32 12.85 18.69 -7.81
C ILE A 32 12.29 17.71 -8.84
N ILE A 33 11.91 16.52 -8.38
CA ILE A 33 11.27 15.49 -9.22
C ILE A 33 9.75 15.63 -9.14
N TRP A 34 9.22 15.81 -7.94
CA TRP A 34 7.79 16.04 -7.73
C TRP A 34 7.57 17.23 -6.82
N PHE A 35 6.39 17.82 -6.94
CA PHE A 35 5.90 18.77 -5.95
C PHE A 35 4.43 18.55 -5.68
N LYS A 36 4.00 18.92 -4.47
CA LYS A 36 2.62 18.88 -4.03
C LYS A 36 2.10 20.29 -3.86
N GLU A 37 1.02 20.59 -4.56
CA GLU A 37 0.29 21.87 -4.50
C GLU A 37 -1.11 21.64 -3.91
N ARG A 38 -1.64 22.65 -3.20
CA ARG A 38 -2.92 22.58 -2.48
C ARG A 38 -3.92 23.54 -3.09
N PHE A 39 -5.14 23.06 -3.30
CA PHE A 39 -6.30 23.82 -3.75
C PHE A 39 -7.40 23.69 -2.70
N LEU A 40 -7.99 24.82 -2.31
CA LEU A 40 -9.12 24.87 -1.40
C LEU A 40 -10.40 24.93 -2.23
N GLY A 41 -11.20 23.87 -2.20
CA GLY A 41 -12.59 23.89 -2.67
C GLY A 41 -13.56 24.26 -1.55
N ASP A 42 -14.84 24.37 -1.88
CA ASP A 42 -15.88 24.76 -0.90
C ASP A 42 -16.05 23.73 0.23
N ASP A 43 -16.01 22.44 -0.13
CA ASP A 43 -16.24 21.31 0.80
C ASP A 43 -15.01 20.39 0.95
N GLU A 44 -14.02 20.53 0.08
CA GLU A 44 -12.92 19.58 -0.06
C GLU A 44 -11.61 20.31 -0.35
N ILE A 45 -10.54 19.87 0.32
CA ILE A 45 -9.16 20.24 0.00
C ILE A 45 -8.66 19.23 -1.02
N ILE A 46 -8.20 19.74 -2.15
CA ILE A 46 -7.69 18.96 -3.27
C ILE A 46 -6.19 19.25 -3.38
N GLU A 47 -5.37 18.20 -3.34
CA GLU A 47 -3.92 18.34 -3.47
C GLU A 47 -3.44 17.56 -4.69
N HIS A 48 -2.58 18.17 -5.50
CA HIS A 48 -2.00 17.52 -6.68
C HIS A 48 -0.55 17.18 -6.42
N LEU A 49 -0.16 15.92 -6.63
CA LEU A 49 1.24 15.55 -6.81
C LEU A 49 1.59 15.67 -8.28
N VAL A 50 2.40 16.68 -8.62
CA VAL A 50 2.81 17.00 -9.99
C VAL A 50 4.23 16.52 -10.22
N HIS A 51 4.46 15.82 -11.32
CA HIS A 51 5.80 15.51 -11.80
C HIS A 51 6.41 16.74 -12.44
N ASN A 52 7.49 17.25 -11.86
CA ASN A 52 8.07 18.54 -12.21
C ASN A 52 8.58 18.59 -13.66
N PRO A 53 9.38 17.62 -14.17
CA PRO A 53 9.90 17.67 -15.54
C PRO A 53 8.84 17.69 -16.64
N THR A 54 7.70 17.02 -16.42
CA THR A 54 6.62 16.92 -17.44
C THR A 54 5.43 17.82 -17.15
N SER A 55 5.41 18.46 -15.97
CA SER A 55 4.26 19.23 -15.48
C SER A 55 2.93 18.45 -15.52
N THR A 56 3.00 17.13 -15.35
CA THR A 56 1.82 16.26 -15.35
C THR A 56 1.40 15.91 -13.93
N VAL A 57 0.11 16.02 -13.63
CA VAL A 57 -0.46 15.53 -12.37
C VAL A 57 -0.36 13.99 -12.36
N CYS A 58 0.33 13.43 -11.38
CA CYS A 58 0.44 11.98 -11.21
C CYS A 58 -0.68 11.44 -10.32
N TRP A 59 -0.97 12.17 -9.23
CA TRP A 59 -1.91 11.77 -8.20
C TRP A 59 -2.67 12.99 -7.68
N ILE A 60 -3.93 12.77 -7.32
CA ILE A 60 -4.83 13.77 -6.76
C ILE A 60 -5.33 13.21 -5.42
N ILE A 61 -5.15 14.00 -4.36
CA ILE A 61 -5.52 13.68 -2.99
C ILE A 61 -6.70 14.55 -2.62
N HIS A 62 -7.65 13.94 -1.91
CA HIS A 62 -8.96 14.49 -1.63
C HIS A 62 -9.26 14.26 -0.15
N ARG A 63 -9.53 15.34 0.58
CA ARG A 63 -9.82 15.33 2.02
C ARG A 63 -10.81 16.44 2.37
N PRO A 64 -11.67 16.28 3.38
CA PRO A 64 -12.68 17.28 3.71
C PRO A 64 -12.03 18.61 4.12
N SER A 65 -12.58 19.74 3.66
CA SER A 65 -12.17 21.07 4.14
C SER A 65 -12.81 21.44 5.47
N GLN A 66 -13.95 20.83 5.79
CA GLN A 66 -14.74 21.06 7.00
C GLN A 66 -14.80 19.79 7.86
N LYS A 67 -15.66 19.77 8.89
CA LYS A 67 -15.88 18.59 9.74
C LYS A 67 -16.19 17.36 8.88
N GLY A 68 -15.44 16.27 9.12
CA GLY A 68 -15.63 14.99 8.45
C GLY A 68 -14.39 14.12 8.52
N TRP A 69 -14.50 12.88 8.06
CA TRP A 69 -13.38 11.95 7.95
C TRP A 69 -13.45 11.22 6.61
N TYR A 70 -12.53 11.54 5.71
CA TYR A 70 -12.13 10.68 4.61
C TYR A 70 -10.79 11.17 4.05
N ILE A 71 -9.99 10.22 3.56
CA ILE A 71 -8.82 10.52 2.73
C ILE A 71 -8.90 9.56 1.56
N ARG A 72 -8.90 10.09 0.35
CA ARG A 72 -8.89 9.29 -0.88
C ARG A 72 -7.84 9.82 -1.85
N ILE A 73 -7.16 8.90 -2.51
CA ILE A 73 -6.17 9.21 -3.55
C ILE A 73 -6.63 8.62 -4.88
N ARG A 74 -6.49 9.39 -5.97
CA ARG A 74 -6.82 8.96 -7.33
C ARG A 74 -5.69 9.30 -8.31
N SER A 75 -5.52 8.47 -9.34
CA SER A 75 -4.68 8.81 -10.50
C SER A 75 -5.56 9.34 -11.63
N PRO A 76 -5.11 10.31 -12.44
CA PRO A 76 -5.80 10.69 -13.68
C PRO A 76 -5.99 9.53 -14.67
N ALA A 77 -5.20 8.46 -14.55
CA ALA A 77 -5.35 7.25 -15.37
C ALA A 77 -6.47 6.31 -14.89
N PHE A 78 -7.04 6.54 -13.71
CA PHE A 78 -8.14 5.72 -13.20
C PHE A 78 -9.46 6.06 -13.91
N PRO A 79 -10.36 5.06 -14.09
CA PRO A 79 -11.72 5.35 -14.52
C PRO A 79 -12.42 6.33 -13.57
N PRO A 80 -13.40 7.12 -14.06
CA PRO A 80 -14.18 8.02 -13.22
C PRO A 80 -14.79 7.29 -12.01
N GLY A 81 -14.67 7.91 -10.83
CA GLY A 81 -15.21 7.36 -9.58
C GLY A 81 -14.33 6.30 -8.89
N VAL A 82 -13.22 5.90 -9.49
CA VAL A 82 -12.27 4.95 -8.88
C VAL A 82 -11.21 5.70 -8.08
N PHE A 83 -11.02 5.29 -6.83
CA PHE A 83 -10.02 5.85 -5.91
C PHE A 83 -9.54 4.79 -4.91
N ILE A 84 -8.45 5.09 -4.21
CA ILE A 84 -7.92 4.29 -3.11
C ILE A 84 -8.22 5.03 -1.81
N PRO A 85 -9.06 4.48 -0.92
CA PRO A 85 -9.30 5.08 0.39
C PRO A 85 -8.17 4.76 1.36
N LEU A 86 -7.79 5.73 2.18
CA LEU A 86 -6.97 5.53 3.38
C LEU A 86 -7.91 5.56 4.58
N VAL A 87 -7.93 4.47 5.36
CA VAL A 87 -8.86 4.29 6.48
C VAL A 87 -8.12 4.09 7.80
N PRO A 88 -8.60 4.62 8.93
CA PRO A 88 -7.99 4.39 10.23
C PRO A 88 -7.98 2.90 10.54
N LEU A 89 -6.86 2.42 11.08
CA LEU A 89 -6.76 1.03 11.47
C LEU A 89 -7.55 0.80 12.76
N PRO A 90 -8.51 -0.15 12.80
CA PRO A 90 -9.34 -0.37 13.98
C PRO A 90 -8.52 -0.69 15.22
N SER A 91 -8.94 -0.21 16.40
CA SER A 91 -8.27 -0.45 17.69
C SER A 91 -8.18 -1.92 18.10
N LYS A 92 -9.06 -2.77 17.54
CA LYS A 92 -9.06 -4.22 17.74
C LYS A 92 -8.10 -4.96 16.81
N SER A 93 -7.48 -4.28 15.84
CA SER A 93 -6.53 -4.90 14.93
C SER A 93 -5.25 -5.28 15.68
N PRO A 94 -4.67 -6.47 15.46
CA PRO A 94 -3.38 -6.84 16.05
C PRO A 94 -2.22 -5.94 15.56
N LEU A 95 -2.44 -5.19 14.49
CA LEU A 95 -1.47 -4.25 13.91
C LEU A 95 -1.78 -2.81 14.27
N HIS A 96 -2.73 -2.58 15.18
CA HIS A 96 -3.13 -1.24 15.58
C HIS A 96 -1.96 -0.52 16.24
N SER A 97 -1.64 0.65 15.71
CA SER A 97 -0.89 1.68 16.41
C SER A 97 -1.68 2.97 16.35
N ASP A 98 -1.45 3.83 17.33
CA ASP A 98 -2.09 5.13 17.40
C ASP A 98 -1.75 5.96 16.15
N GLY A 99 -2.76 6.45 15.44
CA GLY A 99 -2.59 7.15 14.16
C GLY A 99 -2.31 6.25 12.94
N ALA A 100 -2.40 4.93 13.05
CA ALA A 100 -2.21 4.06 11.89
C ALA A 100 -3.35 4.20 10.87
N LEU A 101 -2.98 4.27 9.58
CA LEU A 101 -3.90 4.14 8.45
C LEU A 101 -3.63 2.85 7.70
N SER A 102 -4.66 2.32 7.04
CA SER A 102 -4.56 1.19 6.12
C SER A 102 -5.16 1.54 4.77
N PHE A 103 -4.65 0.92 3.71
CA PHE A 103 -5.24 0.98 2.38
C PHE A 103 -4.99 -0.32 1.63
N LYS A 104 -5.75 -0.51 0.54
CA LYS A 104 -5.63 -1.68 -0.33
C LYS A 104 -5.33 -1.22 -1.74
N SER A 105 -4.36 -1.84 -2.39
CA SER A 105 -4.00 -1.55 -3.77
C SER A 105 -3.75 -2.83 -4.55
N ARG A 106 -4.00 -2.78 -5.86
CA ARG A 106 -3.72 -3.89 -6.77
C ARG A 106 -2.23 -3.90 -7.09
N THR A 107 -1.59 -5.05 -6.93
CA THR A 107 -0.15 -5.27 -7.16
C THR A 107 0.06 -6.48 -8.08
N ILE A 108 1.28 -6.65 -8.59
CA ILE A 108 1.65 -7.73 -9.52
C ILE A 108 2.23 -8.94 -8.77
N LEU A 109 2.07 -9.00 -7.44
CA LEU A 109 2.60 -10.11 -6.65
C LEU A 109 1.93 -11.43 -7.06
N PRO A 110 2.71 -12.48 -7.39
CA PRO A 110 2.18 -13.81 -7.57
C PRO A 110 1.58 -14.26 -6.24
N ASN A 111 0.31 -14.67 -6.26
CA ASN A 111 -0.43 -15.11 -5.08
C ASN A 111 0.28 -16.29 -4.41
N THR A 112 1.13 -16.00 -3.42
CA THR A 112 1.95 -17.03 -2.76
C THR A 112 1.10 -17.96 -1.90
N ALA A 113 -0.13 -17.55 -1.54
CA ALA A 113 -1.06 -18.36 -0.79
C ALA A 113 -1.63 -19.54 -1.60
N GLN A 114 -1.53 -19.54 -2.93
CA GLN A 114 -2.03 -20.64 -3.77
C GLN A 114 -0.97 -21.68 -4.13
N THR A 115 0.32 -21.38 -4.03
CA THR A 115 1.39 -22.31 -4.45
C THR A 115 1.60 -23.48 -3.48
N ILE A 116 1.05 -23.42 -2.26
CA ILE A 116 1.22 -24.51 -1.26
C ILE A 116 0.13 -25.60 -1.40
N SER A 117 -0.95 -25.36 -2.17
CA SER A 117 -2.01 -26.35 -2.36
C SER A 117 -1.69 -27.44 -3.39
N GLU A 118 -0.57 -27.36 -4.11
CA GLU A 118 -0.26 -28.28 -5.23
C GLU A 118 0.89 -29.26 -4.95
N TYR A 119 1.39 -29.31 -3.71
CA TYR A 119 2.19 -30.47 -3.26
C TYR A 119 1.23 -31.61 -2.87
N ARG A 120 0.66 -32.26 -3.88
CA ARG A 120 0.10 -33.61 -3.71
C ARG A 120 1.30 -34.56 -3.56
N PRO A 121 1.52 -35.19 -2.39
CA PRO A 121 2.59 -36.18 -2.26
C PRO A 121 2.35 -37.34 -3.25
N PRO A 122 3.41 -37.89 -3.86
CA PRO A 122 3.29 -39.05 -4.74
C PRO A 122 2.71 -40.21 -3.93
N THR A 123 1.46 -40.54 -4.20
CA THR A 123 0.79 -41.67 -3.57
C THR A 123 1.38 -42.94 -4.19
N THR A 124 2.32 -43.56 -3.49
CA THR A 124 2.79 -44.92 -3.78
C THR A 124 1.63 -45.88 -3.52
N HIS A 125 0.86 -46.21 -4.56
CA HIS A 125 -0.05 -47.33 -4.54
C HIS A 125 0.68 -48.61 -5.00
N PRO A 126 0.46 -49.75 -4.31
CA PRO A 126 1.00 -51.03 -4.73
C PRO A 126 0.25 -51.56 -5.96
N VAL A 127 1.01 -52.29 -6.77
CA VAL A 127 0.65 -52.97 -8.00
C VAL A 127 -0.57 -53.89 -7.83
N ALA A 128 -1.61 -53.70 -8.64
CA ALA A 128 -2.45 -54.78 -9.17
C ALA A 128 -3.38 -54.30 -10.30
N ASN A 129 -3.09 -54.80 -11.51
CA ASN A 129 -4.02 -55.29 -12.54
C ASN A 129 -5.01 -54.36 -13.31
N VAL A 130 -4.72 -54.30 -14.61
CA VAL A 130 -5.62 -54.64 -15.75
C VAL A 130 -6.61 -53.58 -16.26
N SER A 131 -6.32 -53.15 -17.50
CA SER A 131 -7.22 -52.89 -18.64
C SER A 131 -7.75 -51.49 -19.01
N THR A 132 -7.32 -51.11 -20.22
CA THR A 132 -8.10 -50.64 -21.39
C THR A 132 -8.59 -49.19 -21.49
N SER A 133 -7.95 -48.49 -22.44
CA SER A 133 -8.51 -47.65 -23.52
C SER A 133 -9.36 -46.43 -23.18
N SER A 134 -8.90 -45.25 -23.63
CA SER A 134 -9.57 -44.52 -24.72
C SER A 134 -8.74 -43.32 -25.15
N ILE A 135 -8.13 -43.48 -26.31
CA ILE A 135 -7.50 -42.46 -27.15
C ILE A 135 -8.65 -41.77 -27.90
N HIS A 136 -8.81 -40.45 -27.80
CA HIS A 136 -9.64 -39.71 -28.76
C HIS A 136 -8.83 -38.60 -29.43
N SER A 137 -8.64 -38.83 -30.73
CA SER A 137 -7.96 -37.99 -31.71
C SER A 137 -8.88 -36.87 -32.19
N TYR A 138 -8.30 -35.69 -32.38
CA TYR A 138 -8.93 -34.56 -33.07
C TYR A 138 -9.01 -34.80 -34.58
N PRO A 139 -10.03 -34.27 -35.29
CA PRO A 139 -10.06 -34.27 -36.74
C PRO A 139 -9.15 -33.17 -37.35
N PRO A 140 -8.59 -33.39 -38.56
CA PRO A 140 -7.68 -32.47 -39.21
C PRO A 140 -8.40 -31.39 -40.05
N THR A 141 -7.69 -30.26 -40.17
CA THR A 141 -7.89 -29.00 -40.89
C THR A 141 -8.31 -29.10 -42.36
N PRO A 142 -9.01 -28.09 -42.94
CA PRO A 142 -8.98 -27.82 -44.37
C PRO A 142 -8.00 -26.67 -44.76
N PRO A 143 -7.30 -26.77 -45.91
CA PRO A 143 -6.25 -25.83 -46.34
C PRO A 143 -6.80 -24.51 -46.92
N PRO A 144 -6.01 -23.42 -46.88
CA PRO A 144 -6.40 -22.11 -47.41
C PRO A 144 -6.30 -22.00 -48.95
N ILE A 145 -7.28 -21.32 -49.54
CA ILE A 145 -7.38 -20.97 -50.97
C ILE A 145 -6.57 -19.68 -51.23
N PRO A 146 -5.69 -19.61 -52.24
CA PRO A 146 -4.98 -18.38 -52.58
C PRO A 146 -5.88 -17.44 -53.42
N VAL A 147 -6.17 -16.25 -52.90
CA VAL A 147 -6.81 -15.16 -53.66
C VAL A 147 -5.72 -14.27 -54.26
N VAL A 148 -5.66 -14.24 -55.58
CA VAL A 148 -4.82 -13.34 -56.38
C VAL A 148 -5.45 -11.94 -56.35
N ALA A 149 -4.87 -11.03 -55.56
CA ALA A 149 -5.24 -9.62 -55.57
C ALA A 149 -4.30 -8.85 -56.51
N LEU A 150 -4.84 -8.44 -57.66
CA LEU A 150 -4.20 -7.53 -58.61
C LEU A 150 -4.08 -6.13 -57.98
N ARG A 151 -2.86 -5.59 -57.98
CA ARG A 151 -2.52 -4.25 -57.48
C ARG A 151 -2.50 -3.27 -58.66
N PRO A 152 -3.34 -2.22 -58.70
CA PRO A 152 -3.20 -1.15 -59.69
C PRO A 152 -2.18 -0.08 -59.22
N PRO A 153 -1.50 0.61 -60.16
CA PRO A 153 -0.39 1.51 -59.89
C PRO A 153 -0.80 2.91 -59.42
N THR A 154 0.15 3.53 -58.72
CA THR A 154 0.22 4.91 -58.21
C THR A 154 0.02 5.97 -59.29
N PRO A 155 -0.30 7.21 -58.88
CA PRO A 155 0.55 8.33 -59.32
C PRO A 155 1.00 9.28 -58.20
N ASP A 156 2.27 9.67 -58.30
CA ASP A 156 2.94 10.80 -57.65
C ASP A 156 2.43 12.14 -58.18
N THR A 157 2.22 13.12 -57.29
CA THR A 157 2.68 14.52 -57.48
C THR A 157 2.48 15.39 -56.22
N ALA A 158 3.60 15.70 -55.56
CA ALA A 158 4.13 17.02 -55.16
C ALA A 158 3.26 18.17 -54.53
N PRO A 159 3.93 19.12 -53.82
CA PRO A 159 3.42 19.81 -52.62
C PRO A 159 2.88 21.21 -52.90
N THR A 160 2.23 21.89 -51.92
CA THR A 160 2.37 23.34 -51.63
C THR A 160 1.52 23.82 -50.41
N SER A 161 2.20 24.61 -49.56
CA SER A 161 1.79 25.72 -48.66
C SER A 161 0.89 25.55 -47.43
N LEU A 162 1.44 26.10 -46.35
CA LEU A 162 0.90 26.66 -45.12
C LEU A 162 -0.40 27.49 -45.26
N SER A 163 -1.36 27.29 -44.36
CA SER A 163 -2.17 28.37 -43.79
C SER A 163 -2.84 27.99 -42.46
N ILE A 164 -2.80 28.95 -41.55
CA ILE A 164 -3.40 29.01 -40.20
C ILE A 164 -4.92 29.15 -40.31
N SER A 165 -5.71 28.43 -39.48
CA SER A 165 -6.83 28.97 -38.66
C SER A 165 -7.79 27.86 -38.19
N ALA A 166 -8.34 28.08 -36.99
CA ALA A 166 -9.20 27.20 -36.22
C ALA A 166 -10.55 26.86 -36.88
N SER A 167 -11.08 25.67 -36.61
CA SER A 167 -12.43 25.42 -36.05
C SER A 167 -12.77 23.94 -36.03
N ALA A 168 -13.56 23.55 -35.03
CA ALA A 168 -14.06 22.21 -34.76
C ALA A 168 -14.79 21.58 -35.95
N SER A 169 -14.64 20.26 -36.13
CA SER A 169 -15.74 19.30 -36.38
C SER A 169 -15.20 17.88 -36.56
N SER A 170 -15.99 16.95 -36.04
CA SER A 170 -15.87 15.50 -36.02
C SER A 170 -15.46 14.85 -37.35
N SER A 171 -14.63 13.81 -37.29
CA SER A 171 -14.52 12.79 -38.34
C SER A 171 -14.15 11.44 -37.72
N ALA A 172 -15.11 10.52 -37.82
CA ALA A 172 -14.95 9.09 -37.60
C ALA A 172 -14.37 8.41 -38.87
N LEU A 173 -13.98 7.14 -38.71
CA LEU A 173 -13.36 6.20 -39.67
C LEU A 173 -11.84 6.38 -39.82
N SER A 174 -11.00 5.34 -39.75
CA SER A 174 -11.21 3.89 -39.75
C SER A 174 -9.94 3.24 -39.23
N GLU A 175 -10.04 2.52 -38.12
CA GLU A 175 -8.93 1.95 -37.37
C GLU A 175 -8.62 0.55 -37.93
N SER A 176 -7.50 0.42 -38.62
CA SER A 176 -6.98 -0.88 -39.09
C SER A 176 -6.51 -1.69 -37.88
N LYS A 177 -7.28 -2.73 -37.54
CA LYS A 177 -7.07 -3.68 -36.43
C LYS A 177 -5.72 -4.40 -36.58
N PRO A 178 -4.68 -4.10 -35.77
CA PRO A 178 -3.48 -4.93 -35.74
C PRO A 178 -3.80 -6.23 -35.00
N ASN A 179 -3.37 -7.35 -35.56
CA ASN A 179 -3.42 -8.67 -34.94
C ASN A 179 -2.72 -8.62 -33.56
N SER A 180 -3.51 -8.55 -32.49
CA SER A 180 -3.01 -8.52 -31.13
C SER A 180 -2.51 -9.92 -30.75
N ILE A 181 -1.18 -10.04 -30.70
CA ILE A 181 -0.49 -11.13 -30.00
C ILE A 181 -1.14 -11.28 -28.61
N PRO A 182 -1.50 -12.48 -28.15
CA PRO A 182 -2.11 -12.69 -26.84
C PRO A 182 -1.15 -12.19 -25.77
N LYS A 183 -1.43 -11.01 -25.21
CA LYS A 183 -0.70 -10.47 -24.08
C LYS A 183 -0.95 -11.42 -22.91
N SER A 184 0.12 -12.09 -22.47
CA SER A 184 0.12 -12.89 -21.25
C SER A 184 -0.33 -11.99 -20.09
N THR A 185 -1.57 -12.14 -19.64
CA THR A 185 -2.13 -11.37 -18.54
C THR A 185 -1.42 -11.80 -17.27
N VAL A 186 -0.50 -10.98 -16.78
CA VAL A 186 0.15 -11.21 -15.49
C VAL A 186 -0.93 -11.15 -14.40
N PRO A 187 -1.04 -12.18 -13.53
CA PRO A 187 -2.06 -12.18 -12.47
C PRO A 187 -1.80 -11.01 -11.51
N SER A 188 -2.83 -10.21 -11.26
CA SER A 188 -2.79 -9.12 -10.28
C SER A 188 -3.52 -9.54 -9.01
N SER A 189 -2.98 -9.22 -7.84
CA SER A 189 -3.60 -9.47 -6.53
C SER A 189 -3.87 -8.16 -5.78
N ILE A 190 -4.80 -8.18 -4.81
CA ILE A 190 -5.01 -7.03 -3.90
C ILE A 190 -4.10 -7.22 -2.70
N THR A 191 -3.25 -6.23 -2.45
CA THR A 191 -2.35 -6.18 -1.30
C THR A 191 -2.83 -5.12 -0.32
N GLU A 192 -2.77 -5.44 0.97
CA GLU A 192 -3.06 -4.53 2.07
C GLU A 192 -1.77 -3.93 2.62
N PHE A 193 -1.83 -2.63 2.92
CA PHE A 193 -0.71 -1.84 3.42
C PHE A 193 -1.14 -1.09 4.68
N ILE A 194 -0.17 -0.87 5.57
CA ILE A 194 -0.34 -0.10 6.80
C ILE A 194 0.71 1.00 6.84
N LEU A 195 0.25 2.19 7.17
CA LEU A 195 1.04 3.34 7.56
C LEU A 195 0.97 3.44 9.08
N ALA A 196 2.10 3.53 9.74
CA ALA A 196 2.17 3.64 11.20
C ALA A 196 3.29 4.60 11.61
N PRO A 197 3.07 5.46 12.62
CA PRO A 197 4.15 6.29 13.16
C PRO A 197 5.28 5.39 13.70
N THR A 198 6.52 5.78 13.45
CA THR A 198 7.68 5.04 13.94
C THR A 198 7.97 5.49 15.36
N THR A 199 7.48 4.74 16.34
CA THR A 199 7.98 4.87 17.71
C THR A 199 9.35 4.22 17.74
N VAL A 200 10.42 4.98 17.52
CA VAL A 200 11.77 4.46 17.77
C VAL A 200 11.82 4.13 19.26
N PRO A 201 11.91 2.85 19.67
CA PRO A 201 12.01 2.54 21.08
C PRO A 201 13.30 3.19 21.57
N SER A 202 13.17 4.12 22.50
CA SER A 202 14.28 4.77 23.18
C SER A 202 15.16 3.67 23.76
N SER A 203 16.27 3.35 23.10
CA SER A 203 17.29 2.46 23.62
C SER A 203 18.03 3.22 24.72
N SER A 204 17.42 3.35 25.89
CA SER A 204 18.07 3.85 27.11
C SER A 204 18.28 2.70 28.06
N LEU A 205 19.33 1.90 27.83
CA LEU A 205 19.94 1.12 28.92
C LEU A 205 21.42 0.86 28.62
N THR A 206 22.20 1.94 28.55
CA THR A 206 23.62 1.88 28.94
C THR A 206 23.75 2.63 30.25
N THR A 207 23.66 1.88 31.35
CA THR A 207 24.17 2.29 32.66
C THR A 207 25.68 2.54 32.54
N THR A 208 26.06 3.77 32.21
CA THR A 208 27.43 4.25 32.40
C THR A 208 27.45 5.21 33.57
N THR A 209 27.93 4.67 34.68
CA THR A 209 28.31 5.31 35.93
C THR A 209 29.18 6.54 35.65
N GLY A 210 28.74 7.74 36.08
CA GLY A 210 29.62 8.91 36.20
C GLY A 210 29.48 10.02 35.15
N VAL A 211 28.30 10.29 34.59
CA VAL A 211 28.08 11.45 33.71
C VAL A 211 27.69 12.70 34.51
N SER A 212 28.33 13.84 34.19
CA SER A 212 28.13 15.14 34.85
C SER A 212 26.70 15.68 34.67
N LEU A 213 26.22 16.51 35.61
CA LEU A 213 24.88 17.13 35.53
C LEU A 213 24.65 17.91 34.22
N ILE A 214 25.70 18.49 33.65
CA ILE A 214 25.66 19.19 32.36
C ILE A 214 25.45 18.20 31.20
N SER A 215 26.09 17.02 31.25
CA SER A 215 25.86 15.96 30.25
C SER A 215 24.43 15.42 30.33
N ARG A 216 23.88 15.31 31.55
CA ARG A 216 22.48 14.90 31.76
C ARG A 216 21.49 15.95 31.24
N ALA A 217 21.80 17.24 31.39
CA ALA A 217 21.00 18.31 30.80
C ALA A 217 21.10 18.31 29.26
N MET A 218 22.29 18.16 28.70
CA MET A 218 22.48 18.08 27.24
C MET A 218 21.86 16.82 26.63
N GLU A 219 21.90 15.69 27.33
CA GLU A 219 21.12 14.51 26.95
C GLU A 219 19.63 14.79 27.05
N ALA A 220 19.13 15.39 28.14
CA ALA A 220 17.72 15.76 28.26
C ALA A 220 17.25 16.71 27.15
N PHE A 221 18.09 17.66 26.72
CA PHE A 221 17.82 18.52 25.57
C PHE A 221 17.84 17.75 24.25
N ARG A 222 18.79 16.81 24.05
CA ARG A 222 18.77 15.91 22.89
C ARG A 222 17.58 14.94 22.90
N PHE A 223 17.12 14.53 24.07
CA PHE A 223 15.91 13.72 24.24
C PHE A 223 14.67 14.53 23.89
N TYR A 224 14.58 15.78 24.34
CA TYR A 224 13.51 16.70 23.95
C TYR A 224 13.54 17.01 22.45
N GLU A 225 14.72 17.24 21.88
CA GLU A 225 14.90 17.47 20.46
C GLU A 225 14.52 16.23 19.64
N LYS A 226 14.80 15.02 20.15
CA LYS A 226 14.44 13.75 19.52
C LYS A 226 12.95 13.41 19.65
N ASP A 227 12.32 13.69 20.80
CA ASP A 227 10.88 13.45 20.99
C ASP A 227 10.02 14.45 20.20
N ILE A 228 10.50 15.68 19.99
CA ILE A 228 9.84 16.68 19.14
C ILE A 228 10.12 16.42 17.65
N SER A 229 11.34 16.01 17.27
CA SER A 229 11.68 15.66 15.87
C SER A 229 11.20 14.28 15.43
N ASN A 230 10.77 13.41 16.34
CA ASN A 230 10.13 12.13 16.00
C ASN A 230 8.65 12.30 15.59
N GLY A 231 8.05 13.49 15.72
CA GLY A 231 6.61 13.71 15.60
C GLY A 231 5.98 13.20 14.30
N TYR A 232 6.71 13.31 13.19
CA TYR A 232 6.22 12.91 11.86
C TYR A 232 6.96 11.74 11.22
N SER A 233 7.83 11.03 11.96
CA SER A 233 8.52 9.85 11.40
C SER A 233 7.56 8.66 11.31
N PHE A 234 7.58 7.93 10.19
CA PHE A 234 6.67 6.80 9.97
C PHE A 234 7.21 5.72 9.04
N SER A 235 6.51 4.60 9.00
CA SER A 235 6.78 3.51 8.07
C SER A 235 5.51 3.08 7.35
N LEU A 236 5.67 2.70 6.09
CA LEU A 236 4.66 2.04 5.28
C LEU A 236 5.11 0.60 5.06
N ALA A 237 4.26 -0.35 5.45
CA ALA A 237 4.57 -1.76 5.36
C ALA A 237 3.43 -2.56 4.75
N ARG A 238 3.80 -3.62 4.02
CA ARG A 238 2.85 -4.58 3.47
C ARG A 238 2.41 -5.56 4.55
N VAL A 239 1.11 -5.85 4.60
CA VAL A 239 0.56 -6.88 5.50
C VAL A 239 0.72 -8.24 4.83
N VAL A 240 1.57 -9.09 5.42
CA VAL A 240 1.72 -10.49 4.99
C VAL A 240 1.03 -11.39 6.00
N VAL A 241 -0.11 -11.98 5.60
CA VAL A 241 -0.77 -13.01 6.40
C VAL A 241 -0.10 -14.35 6.09
N GLN A 242 0.71 -14.85 7.02
CA GLN A 242 1.21 -16.23 6.93
C GLN A 242 0.18 -17.17 7.54
N SER A 243 -0.25 -18.17 6.76
CA SER A 243 -1.04 -19.29 7.29
C SER A 243 -0.19 -20.07 8.32
N PRO A 244 -0.78 -20.58 9.41
CA PRO A 244 -0.05 -21.40 10.36
C PRO A 244 0.61 -22.59 9.67
N PRO A 245 1.84 -22.97 10.06
CA PRO A 245 2.51 -24.13 9.49
C PRO A 245 1.67 -25.41 9.74
N PRO A 246 1.53 -26.31 8.74
CA PRO A 246 0.63 -27.46 8.81
C PRO A 246 0.98 -28.54 9.86
N TYR A 247 2.03 -28.33 10.66
CA TYR A 247 2.49 -29.27 11.68
C TYR A 247 2.10 -28.90 13.11
N ALA A 248 1.37 -27.79 13.32
CA ALA A 248 0.76 -27.50 14.62
C ALA A 248 -0.47 -28.39 14.84
N VAL A 249 -0.25 -29.71 14.93
CA VAL A 249 -1.25 -30.65 15.42
C VAL A 249 -1.39 -30.37 16.91
N GLU A 250 -2.48 -29.71 17.28
CA GLU A 250 -2.88 -29.55 18.67
C GLU A 250 -2.98 -30.94 19.31
N VAL A 251 -2.07 -31.22 20.24
CA VAL A 251 -2.18 -32.41 21.09
C VAL A 251 -3.31 -32.10 22.07
N PRO A 252 -4.42 -32.87 22.08
CA PRO A 252 -5.50 -32.64 23.02
C PRO A 252 -5.02 -33.01 24.43
N ASN A 253 -4.59 -32.00 25.19
CA ASN A 253 -4.31 -32.16 26.61
C ASN A 253 -5.65 -32.31 27.36
N LYS A 254 -6.07 -33.56 27.48
CA LYS A 254 -7.17 -34.01 28.32
C LYS A 254 -6.74 -33.90 29.79
N SER A 255 -6.81 -32.71 30.39
CA SER A 255 -6.59 -32.57 31.84
C SER A 255 -7.82 -33.06 32.59
N VAL A 256 -7.71 -34.23 33.20
CA VAL A 256 -8.67 -34.79 34.14
C VAL A 256 -8.61 -33.98 35.43
N SER A 257 -9.72 -33.34 35.81
CA SER A 257 -9.90 -32.78 37.16
C SER A 257 -10.35 -33.88 38.12
N PRO A 258 -9.82 -33.98 39.35
CA PRO A 258 -10.41 -34.83 40.38
C PRO A 258 -11.54 -34.09 41.11
N THR A 259 -12.70 -34.72 41.11
CA THR A 259 -13.90 -34.37 41.88
C THR A 259 -13.69 -34.67 43.37
N VAL A 260 -13.88 -33.68 44.25
CA VAL A 260 -14.30 -33.91 45.65
C VAL A 260 -15.39 -32.90 46.00
N SER A 261 -16.54 -33.43 46.39
CA SER A 261 -17.80 -32.77 46.77
C SER A 261 -17.97 -32.70 48.29
N LEU A 262 -18.70 -31.70 48.82
CA LEU A 262 -19.78 -31.81 49.83
C LEU A 262 -20.48 -30.43 50.06
N PRO A 263 -21.69 -30.33 50.68
CA PRO A 263 -22.78 -29.47 50.21
C PRO A 263 -23.29 -28.47 51.27
N THR A 264 -24.00 -27.40 50.87
CA THR A 264 -25.00 -26.72 51.73
C THR A 264 -26.00 -25.91 50.89
N THR A 265 -27.21 -26.48 50.75
CA THR A 265 -28.59 -25.91 50.71
C THR A 265 -28.91 -24.47 50.21
N THR A 266 -29.61 -24.42 49.05
CA THR A 266 -30.93 -23.76 48.71
C THR A 266 -31.13 -22.21 48.75
N PRO A 267 -32.15 -21.63 48.07
CA PRO A 267 -32.71 -21.91 46.72
C PRO A 267 -33.19 -20.65 45.89
N ILE A 268 -33.65 -20.91 44.65
CA ILE A 268 -34.68 -20.20 43.83
C ILE A 268 -34.25 -19.21 42.70
N SER A 269 -34.57 -19.65 41.47
CA SER A 269 -34.94 -18.96 40.20
C SER A 269 -33.92 -18.03 39.54
N SER A 270 -33.55 -18.22 38.25
CA SER A 270 -34.47 -18.10 37.11
C SER A 270 -33.86 -18.64 35.80
N ILE A 271 -34.70 -19.35 35.04
CA ILE A 271 -34.91 -19.33 33.57
C ILE A 271 -33.72 -19.55 32.62
N THR A 272 -33.92 -20.64 31.86
CA THR A 272 -33.28 -21.14 30.64
C THR A 272 -33.22 -20.13 29.48
N THR A 273 -32.03 -19.93 28.90
CA THR A 273 -31.87 -19.73 27.46
C THR A 273 -30.61 -20.46 26.98
N LEU A 274 -30.83 -21.46 26.12
CA LEU A 274 -29.82 -22.30 25.52
C LEU A 274 -28.89 -21.49 24.61
N SER A 275 -27.60 -21.59 24.92
CA SER A 275 -26.48 -21.06 24.17
C SER A 275 -26.13 -22.07 23.07
N SER A 276 -26.49 -21.78 21.82
CA SER A 276 -25.89 -22.46 20.66
C SER A 276 -24.64 -21.69 20.25
N SER A 277 -23.55 -21.90 21.00
CA SER A 277 -22.22 -21.44 20.62
C SER A 277 -21.68 -22.36 19.53
N SER A 278 -21.99 -22.05 18.27
CA SER A 278 -21.20 -22.52 17.13
C SER A 278 -19.83 -21.86 17.22
N GLY A 279 -18.90 -22.53 17.91
CA GLY A 279 -17.49 -22.18 17.94
C GLY A 279 -16.92 -22.33 16.54
N SER A 280 -16.90 -21.24 15.79
CA SER A 280 -15.94 -21.07 14.71
C SER A 280 -14.60 -20.86 15.40
N ASP A 281 -13.82 -21.93 15.53
CA ASP A 281 -12.40 -21.87 15.88
C ASP A 281 -11.69 -21.08 14.77
N THR A 282 -11.74 -19.75 14.91
CA THR A 282 -10.93 -18.81 14.12
C THR A 282 -9.49 -19.07 14.50
N SER A 283 -8.83 -19.94 13.74
CA SER A 283 -7.39 -20.14 13.78
C SER A 283 -6.72 -18.77 13.69
N ILE A 284 -6.15 -18.29 14.81
CA ILE A 284 -5.48 -17.00 14.88
C ILE A 284 -4.23 -17.10 13.98
N PRO A 285 -4.08 -16.24 12.96
CA PRO A 285 -2.88 -16.25 12.13
C PRO A 285 -1.65 -15.99 12.99
N THR A 286 -0.70 -16.93 12.96
CA THR A 286 0.39 -17.05 13.94
C THR A 286 1.58 -16.11 13.72
N CYS A 287 1.65 -15.37 12.60
CA CYS A 287 2.68 -14.34 12.41
C CYS A 287 2.27 -13.35 11.32
N ILE A 288 2.11 -12.08 11.66
CA ILE A 288 2.00 -11.00 10.68
C ILE A 288 3.35 -10.31 10.61
N LYS A 289 4.07 -10.51 9.51
CA LYS A 289 5.33 -9.80 9.26
C LYS A 289 5.05 -8.60 8.37
N ALA A 290 5.24 -7.41 8.92
CA ALA A 290 5.20 -6.15 8.18
C ALA A 290 6.61 -5.88 7.63
N LEU A 291 6.80 -6.00 6.31
CA LEU A 291 8.05 -5.59 5.66
C LEU A 291 7.89 -4.13 5.22
N PRO A 292 8.73 -3.19 5.71
CA PRO A 292 8.60 -1.79 5.35
C PRO A 292 9.01 -1.61 3.89
N VAL A 293 8.05 -1.16 3.07
CA VAL A 293 8.30 -0.75 1.67
C VAL A 293 8.93 0.63 1.66
N LEU A 294 8.48 1.50 2.56
CA LEU A 294 8.89 2.89 2.63
C LEU A 294 9.00 3.35 4.08
N THR A 295 9.99 4.18 4.37
CA THR A 295 10.14 4.86 5.65
C THR A 295 10.35 6.35 5.42
N PHE A 296 9.79 7.16 6.32
CA PHE A 296 10.05 8.59 6.37
C PHE A 296 10.70 8.92 7.70
N THR A 297 11.82 9.64 7.62
CA THR A 297 12.53 10.19 8.77
C THR A 297 12.38 11.70 8.74
N ASP A 298 11.70 12.23 9.74
CA ASP A 298 11.58 13.66 9.94
C ASP A 298 12.94 14.23 10.40
N LEU A 299 13.37 15.30 9.74
CA LEU A 299 14.59 16.06 10.01
C LEU A 299 14.28 17.53 10.34
N THR A 300 13.02 17.85 10.61
CA THR A 300 12.58 19.20 10.94
C THR A 300 13.26 19.65 12.23
N SER A 301 13.94 20.79 12.17
CA SER A 301 14.57 21.36 13.36
C SER A 301 13.49 21.92 14.29
N THR A 302 13.69 21.78 15.60
CA THR A 302 12.77 22.30 16.61
C THR A 302 12.59 23.83 16.55
N PHE A 303 13.50 24.55 15.89
CA PHE A 303 13.44 26.01 15.75
C PHE A 303 12.70 26.49 14.50
N THR A 304 12.35 25.60 13.57
CA THR A 304 11.65 25.97 12.33
C THR A 304 10.15 25.74 12.50
N VAL A 305 9.42 26.79 12.84
CA VAL A 305 7.95 26.76 12.91
C VAL A 305 7.39 26.74 11.48
N GLY A 306 6.54 25.75 11.18
CA GLY A 306 5.82 25.69 9.90
C GLY A 306 6.64 25.22 8.70
N SER A 307 7.85 24.67 8.92
CA SER A 307 8.60 23.99 7.87
C SER A 307 8.60 22.48 8.10
N LEU A 308 8.38 21.71 7.04
CA LEU A 308 8.61 20.27 6.98
C LEU A 308 9.93 20.00 6.26
N ASN A 309 10.81 19.22 6.87
CA ASN A 309 12.02 18.72 6.23
C ASN A 309 12.24 17.27 6.62
N GLY A 310 12.47 16.36 5.67
CA GLY A 310 12.72 14.97 5.99
C GLY A 310 13.26 14.15 4.84
N ILE A 311 13.58 12.89 5.12
CA ILE A 311 14.10 11.92 4.17
C ILE A 311 13.11 10.78 4.00
N LEU A 312 12.70 10.56 2.77
CA LEU A 312 11.88 9.43 2.35
C LEU A 312 12.79 8.34 1.76
N GLN A 313 12.78 7.15 2.34
CA GLN A 313 13.52 5.99 1.85
C GLN A 313 12.54 4.96 1.33
N LEU A 314 12.70 4.57 0.06
CA LEU A 314 11.87 3.56 -0.60
C LEU A 314 12.73 2.35 -0.95
N ASP A 315 12.32 1.16 -0.52
CA ASP A 315 12.91 -0.10 -0.99
C ASP A 315 12.55 -0.29 -2.45
N ARG A 316 13.54 -0.09 -3.32
CA ARG A 316 13.36 -0.17 -4.77
C ARG A 316 12.94 -1.57 -5.22
N LEU A 317 13.50 -2.61 -4.61
CA LEU A 317 13.22 -3.98 -5.03
C LEU A 317 11.80 -4.39 -4.65
N GLU A 318 11.35 -4.04 -3.45
CA GLU A 318 9.97 -4.29 -3.04
C GLU A 318 8.99 -3.48 -3.91
N ALA A 319 9.27 -2.20 -4.18
CA ALA A 319 8.43 -1.37 -5.05
C ALA A 319 8.33 -1.93 -6.50
N GLU A 320 9.47 -2.33 -7.09
CA GLU A 320 9.52 -2.95 -8.42
C GLU A 320 8.76 -4.30 -8.45
N MET A 321 8.91 -5.12 -7.40
CA MET A 321 8.19 -6.39 -7.27
C MET A 321 6.67 -6.20 -7.15
N LEU A 322 6.24 -5.16 -6.43
CA LEU A 322 4.82 -4.81 -6.32
C LEU A 322 4.25 -4.31 -7.65
N GLY A 323 5.12 -3.84 -8.55
CA GLY A 323 4.73 -3.32 -9.86
C GLY A 323 3.96 -2.01 -9.77
N VAL A 324 4.29 -1.18 -8.79
CA VAL A 324 3.63 0.11 -8.53
C VAL A 324 4.64 1.23 -8.61
N ASP A 325 4.29 2.30 -9.33
CA ASP A 325 5.17 3.42 -9.61
C ASP A 325 5.66 4.16 -8.35
N THR A 326 6.89 4.68 -8.39
CA THR A 326 7.48 5.49 -7.31
C THR A 326 6.59 6.67 -6.89
N SER A 327 5.95 7.34 -7.85
CA SER A 327 5.09 8.50 -7.57
C SER A 327 3.88 8.14 -6.69
N PHE A 328 3.40 6.89 -6.76
CA PHE A 328 2.33 6.40 -5.88
C PHE A 328 2.81 6.36 -4.43
N TRP A 329 3.98 5.75 -4.18
CA TRP A 329 4.54 5.64 -2.83
C TRP A 329 4.83 7.01 -2.23
N VAL A 330 5.34 7.95 -3.04
CA VAL A 330 5.52 9.35 -2.65
C VAL A 330 4.18 10.01 -2.31
N ALA A 331 3.16 9.85 -3.14
CA ALA A 331 1.85 10.43 -2.88
C ALA A 331 1.23 9.92 -1.58
N ILE A 332 1.31 8.62 -1.32
CA ILE A 332 0.84 8.00 -0.06
C ILE A 332 1.60 8.55 1.14
N ALA A 333 2.93 8.67 1.04
CA ALA A 333 3.76 9.20 2.11
C ALA A 333 3.41 10.66 2.44
N LEU A 334 3.28 11.52 1.43
CA LEU A 334 2.91 12.92 1.64
C LEU A 334 1.49 13.07 2.20
N THR A 335 0.54 12.24 1.72
CA THR A 335 -0.84 12.21 2.25
C THR A 335 -0.84 11.88 3.74
N TYR A 336 -0.01 10.91 4.15
CA TYR A 336 0.08 10.52 5.54
C TYR A 336 0.72 11.60 6.42
N LEU A 337 1.67 12.38 5.89
CA LEU A 337 2.23 13.53 6.59
C LEU A 337 1.17 14.59 6.91
N ASP A 338 0.31 14.94 5.96
CA ASP A 338 -0.80 15.89 6.24
C ASP A 338 -1.77 15.32 7.27
N PHE A 339 -2.05 14.01 7.19
CA PHE A 339 -2.88 13.36 8.19
C PHE A 339 -2.29 13.46 9.59
N LEU A 340 -0.97 13.26 9.74
CA LEU A 340 -0.31 13.38 11.04
C LEU A 340 -0.35 14.83 11.55
N GLU A 341 -0.18 15.82 10.68
CA GLU A 341 -0.26 17.25 11.03
C GLU A 341 -1.66 17.63 11.55
N GLU A 342 -2.71 17.18 10.86
CA GLU A 342 -4.10 17.51 11.18
C GLU A 342 -4.78 16.46 12.06
N ARG A 343 -4.01 15.52 12.62
CA ARG A 343 -4.52 14.32 13.28
C ARG A 343 -5.57 14.61 14.36
N GLY A 344 -5.36 15.66 15.14
CA GLY A 344 -6.30 16.07 16.19
C GLY A 344 -7.69 16.42 15.65
N SER A 345 -7.76 17.11 14.50
CA SER A 345 -9.01 17.48 13.84
C SER A 345 -9.77 16.26 13.34
N TYR A 346 -9.04 15.28 12.80
CA TYR A 346 -9.61 14.03 12.31
C TYR A 346 -10.13 13.13 13.42
N LEU A 347 -9.44 13.06 14.56
CA LEU A 347 -9.91 12.27 15.71
C LEU A 347 -11.13 12.92 16.36
N ALA A 348 -11.19 14.26 16.40
CA ALA A 348 -12.35 14.98 16.89
C ALA A 348 -13.61 14.71 16.04
N SER A 349 -13.48 14.54 14.72
CA SER A 349 -14.61 14.23 13.84
C SER A 349 -15.08 12.78 13.90
N LEU A 350 -14.27 11.85 14.42
CA LEU A 350 -14.67 10.45 14.63
C LEU A 350 -15.42 10.22 15.95
N GLY A 351 -15.33 11.16 16.89
CA GLY A 351 -15.95 11.07 18.22
C GLY A 351 -17.28 11.82 18.38
N ASP A 352 -17.68 12.62 17.39
CA ASP A 352 -18.96 13.33 17.26
C ASP A 352 -19.95 12.45 16.48
#